data_AF-A0A7Y8EH76-F1
#
_entry.id   AF-A0A7Y8EH76-F1
#
_cell.length_a   1.000
_cell.length_b   1.000
_cell.length_c   1.000
_cell.angle_alpha   90.00
_cell.angle_beta   90.00
_cell.angle_gamma   90.00
#
_symmetry.space_group_name_H-M   'P 1'
#
loop_
_entity.id
_entity.type
_entity.pdbx_description
1 polymer ?
#
loop_
_entity_poly.entity_id
_entity_poly.type
_entity_poly.pdbx_seq_one_letter_code
_entity_poly.pdbx_strand_id
1 'polypeptide(L)'
;MNYVNAVIEDKAAFERALDTPLPVFVVFTSRGCTACEDALPTFAGIASRYQGQVKVLILDCTNTPRHPSVTRVPMLLVYQHNVLLETLPGLAEKTVEACFGRYTQPASVTGHPASGEQCRTPESRRPSHR
;
A
#
# COMPACT_ATOMS: atom_id res chain seq x y z
N MET A 1 7.33 1.79 -17.99
CA MET A 1 7.12 1.68 -16.54
C MET A 1 8.13 0.68 -16.00
N ASN A 2 9.10 1.07 -15.16
CA ASN A 2 10.13 0.14 -14.70
C ASN A 2 9.58 -0.67 -13.51
N TYR A 3 8.72 -1.64 -13.80
CA TYR A 3 8.30 -2.65 -12.82
C TYR A 3 9.51 -3.51 -12.50
N VAL A 4 10.12 -3.28 -11.34
CA VAL A 4 11.15 -4.20 -10.86
C VAL A 4 10.42 -5.31 -10.12
N ASN A 5 10.15 -6.41 -10.81
CA ASN A 5 9.86 -7.67 -10.15
C ASN A 5 11.20 -8.14 -9.56
N ALA A 6 11.51 -7.69 -8.35
CA ALA A 6 12.78 -8.00 -7.71
C ALA A 6 12.60 -9.25 -6.86
N VAL A 7 13.48 -10.23 -7.03
CA VAL A 7 13.71 -11.23 -5.98
C VAL A 7 14.65 -10.56 -4.99
N ILE A 8 14.18 -10.30 -3.78
CA ILE A 8 15.00 -9.72 -2.72
C ILE A 8 15.55 -10.89 -1.90
N GLU A 9 16.83 -11.20 -2.11
CA GLU A 9 17.48 -12.39 -1.53
C GLU A 9 17.72 -12.24 -0.02
N ASP A 10 18.01 -11.02 0.45
CA ASP A 10 18.33 -10.72 1.85
C ASP A 10 17.84 -9.32 2.28
N LYS A 11 17.75 -9.09 3.59
CA LYS A 11 17.42 -7.81 4.22
C LYS A 11 18.26 -6.65 3.65
N ALA A 12 19.57 -6.83 3.44
CA ALA A 12 20.41 -5.77 2.90
C ALA A 12 20.00 -5.37 1.48
N ALA A 13 19.59 -6.33 0.64
CA ALA A 13 19.08 -6.04 -0.70
C ALA A 13 17.73 -5.29 -0.64
N PHE A 14 16.88 -5.60 0.34
CA PHE A 14 15.64 -4.87 0.60
C PHE A 14 15.92 -3.41 0.94
N GLU A 15 16.79 -3.16 1.93
CA GLU A 15 17.13 -1.79 2.38
C GLU A 15 17.74 -0.96 1.25
N ARG A 16 18.61 -1.56 0.42
CA ARG A 16 19.15 -0.89 -0.78
C ARG A 16 18.08 -0.60 -1.83
N ALA A 17 17.05 -1.43 -1.95
CA ALA A 17 15.93 -1.15 -2.84
C ALA A 17 15.06 0.01 -2.32
N LEU A 18 15.06 0.27 -1.01
CA LEU A 18 14.36 1.39 -0.38
C LEU A 18 15.19 2.69 -0.33
N ASP A 19 16.51 2.60 -0.57
CA ASP A 19 17.43 3.74 -0.60
C ASP A 19 17.16 4.64 -1.83
N THR A 20 16.17 5.51 -1.70
CA THR A 20 15.79 6.49 -2.71
C THR A 20 15.08 7.68 -2.05
N PRO A 21 15.23 8.90 -2.59
CA PRO A 21 14.48 10.07 -2.11
C PRO A 21 12.98 9.98 -2.43
N LEU A 22 12.58 9.10 -3.35
CA LEU A 22 11.18 8.92 -3.71
C LEU A 22 10.48 7.98 -2.71
N PRO A 23 9.19 8.21 -2.40
CA PRO A 23 8.40 7.21 -1.69
C PRO A 23 8.35 5.89 -2.47
N VAL A 24 8.54 4.78 -1.77
CA VAL A 24 8.60 3.42 -2.32
C VAL A 24 7.37 2.63 -1.90
N PHE A 25 6.58 2.23 -2.88
CA PHE A 25 5.38 1.42 -2.73
C PHE A 25 5.76 -0.04 -2.99
N VAL A 26 5.77 -0.85 -1.95
CA VAL A 26 6.16 -2.26 -1.98
C VAL A 26 4.91 -3.13 -1.92
N VAL A 27 4.61 -3.83 -3.00
CA VAL A 27 3.48 -4.75 -3.11
C VAL A 27 3.97 -6.18 -2.92
N PHE A 28 3.48 -6.84 -1.88
CA PHE A 28 3.74 -8.25 -1.61
C PHE A 28 2.65 -9.12 -2.25
N THR A 29 3.07 -10.06 -3.10
CA THR A 29 2.21 -10.96 -3.87
C THR A 29 2.69 -12.41 -3.72
N SER A 30 1.94 -13.35 -4.30
CA SER A 30 2.36 -14.75 -4.40
C SER A 30 1.85 -15.35 -5.70
N ARG A 31 2.60 -16.27 -6.30
CA ARG A 31 2.12 -17.07 -7.44
C ARG A 31 0.87 -17.86 -7.05
N GLY A 32 -0.10 -17.93 -7.97
CA GLY A 32 -1.36 -18.65 -7.78
C GLY A 32 -2.36 -17.95 -6.86
N CYS A 33 -2.18 -16.67 -6.56
CA CYS A 33 -3.12 -15.88 -5.77
C CYS A 33 -4.04 -15.07 -6.69
N THR A 34 -5.28 -15.53 -6.88
CA THR A 34 -6.29 -14.87 -7.72
C THR A 34 -6.51 -13.40 -7.31
N ALA A 35 -6.57 -13.12 -6.00
CA ALA A 35 -6.72 -11.74 -5.52
C ALA A 35 -5.55 -10.81 -5.91
N CYS A 36 -4.34 -11.35 -6.07
CA CYS A 36 -3.22 -10.58 -6.59
C CYS A 36 -3.38 -10.31 -8.09
N GLU A 37 -3.80 -11.32 -8.86
CA GLU A 37 -4.00 -11.24 -10.31
C GLU A 37 -5.06 -10.19 -10.68
N ASP A 38 -6.14 -10.10 -9.91
CA ASP A 38 -7.19 -9.10 -10.11
C ASP A 38 -6.74 -7.68 -9.72
N ALA A 39 -5.97 -7.53 -8.63
CA ALA A 39 -5.70 -6.23 -8.05
C ALA A 39 -4.43 -5.55 -8.60
N LEU A 40 -3.45 -6.33 -9.07
CA LEU A 40 -2.21 -5.80 -9.64
C LEU A 40 -2.42 -4.90 -10.87
N PRO A 41 -3.28 -5.25 -11.86
CA PRO A 41 -3.55 -4.39 -13.01
C PRO A 41 -4.13 -3.03 -12.61
N THR A 42 -5.05 -3.01 -11.65
CA THR A 42 -5.64 -1.78 -11.12
C THR A 42 -4.59 -0.93 -10.41
N PHE A 43 -3.77 -1.54 -9.54
CA PHE A 43 -2.66 -0.86 -8.88
C PHE A 43 -1.66 -0.28 -9.89
N ALA A 44 -1.30 -1.05 -10.91
CA ALA A 44 -0.42 -0.64 -12.00
C ALA A 44 -0.97 0.58 -12.77
N GLY A 45 -2.27 0.57 -13.06
CA GLY A 45 -2.97 1.69 -13.70
C GLY A 45 -2.91 2.98 -12.87
N ILE A 46 -3.14 2.88 -11.55
CA ILE A 46 -3.02 4.02 -10.64
C ILE A 46 -1.57 4.52 -10.58
N ALA A 47 -0.61 3.63 -10.35
CA ALA A 47 0.80 3.97 -10.23
C ALA A 47 1.34 4.66 -11.50
N SER A 48 0.80 4.33 -12.68
CA SER A 48 1.13 4.98 -13.96
C SER A 48 0.87 6.48 -13.96
N ARG A 49 -0.06 6.98 -13.15
CA ARG A 49 -0.33 8.42 -13.04
C ARG A 49 0.75 9.17 -12.25
N TYR A 50 1.54 8.46 -11.45
CA TYR A 50 2.56 9.02 -10.55
C TYR A 50 3.99 8.70 -11.01
N GLN A 51 4.18 8.40 -12.29
CA GLN A 51 5.50 8.14 -12.86
C GLN A 51 6.49 9.26 -12.54
N GLY A 52 7.67 8.90 -12.05
CA GLY A 52 8.73 9.84 -11.68
C GLY A 52 8.57 10.47 -10.29
N GLN A 53 7.42 10.27 -9.62
CA GLN A 53 7.18 10.75 -8.26
C GLN A 53 7.31 9.63 -7.22
N VAL A 54 7.19 8.38 -7.64
CA VAL A 54 7.20 7.19 -6.78
C VAL A 54 8.08 6.10 -7.37
N LYS A 55 8.60 5.24 -6.49
CA LYS A 55 9.19 3.96 -6.86
C LYS A 55 8.20 2.85 -6.51
N VAL A 56 7.99 1.92 -7.42
CA VAL A 56 7.12 0.76 -7.20
C VAL A 56 7.97 -0.51 -7.20
N LEU A 57 7.81 -1.33 -6.18
CA LEU A 57 8.48 -2.62 -6.02
C LEU A 57 7.41 -3.70 -5.87
N ILE A 58 7.43 -4.71 -6.72
CA ILE A 58 6.52 -5.87 -6.59
C ILE A 58 7.38 -7.05 -6.19
N LEU A 59 7.05 -7.65 -5.04
CA LEU A 59 7.79 -8.74 -4.42
C LEU A 59 6.92 -9.99 -4.33
N ASP A 60 7.41 -11.07 -4.92
CA ASP A 60 6.80 -12.38 -4.79
C ASP A 60 7.30 -13.07 -3.51
N CYS A 61 6.37 -13.40 -2.62
CA CYS A 61 6.65 -14.01 -1.32
C CYS A 61 7.10 -15.48 -1.43
N THR A 62 6.95 -16.11 -2.60
CA THR A 62 7.47 -17.48 -2.82
C THR A 62 8.99 -17.49 -2.85
N ASN A 63 9.59 -16.41 -3.36
CA ASN A 63 11.03 -16.29 -3.59
C ASN A 63 11.71 -15.27 -2.65
N THR A 64 10.94 -14.57 -1.83
CA THR A 64 11.43 -13.51 -0.92
C THR A 64 11.20 -13.95 0.53
N PRO A 65 12.17 -13.77 1.45
CA PRO A 65 11.98 -14.03 2.87
C PRO A 65 10.74 -13.30 3.41
N ARG A 66 9.98 -13.97 4.28
CA ARG A 66 8.73 -13.42 4.79
C ARG A 66 8.99 -12.16 5.62
N HIS A 67 8.38 -11.06 5.22
CA HIS A 67 8.44 -9.80 5.97
C HIS A 67 7.50 -9.86 7.20
N PRO A 68 7.95 -9.45 8.41
CA PRO A 68 7.17 -9.62 9.64
C PRO A 68 5.83 -8.87 9.63
N SER A 69 5.77 -7.70 8.97
CA SER A 69 4.53 -6.94 8.82
C SER A 69 3.57 -7.51 7.76
N VAL A 70 3.98 -8.51 6.97
CA VAL A 70 3.19 -9.09 5.88
C VAL A 70 2.48 -10.35 6.37
N THR A 71 1.19 -10.17 6.70
CA THR A 71 0.34 -11.26 7.20
C THR A 71 -0.44 -11.96 6.10
N ARG A 72 -0.79 -11.25 5.02
CA ARG A 72 -1.56 -11.74 3.87
C ARG A 72 -1.09 -11.10 2.57
N VAL A 73 -1.45 -11.69 1.43
CA VAL A 73 -1.25 -11.11 0.09
C VAL A 73 -2.61 -10.97 -0.64
N PRO A 74 -2.78 -9.97 -1.51
CA PRO A 74 -1.87 -8.86 -1.74
C PRO A 74 -1.84 -7.89 -0.54
N MET A 75 -0.66 -7.33 -0.25
CA MET A 75 -0.49 -6.31 0.81
C MET A 75 0.48 -5.24 0.33
N LEU A 76 0.19 -3.98 0.64
CA LEU A 76 0.99 -2.83 0.23
C LEU A 76 1.65 -2.18 1.45
N LEU A 77 2.96 -1.99 1.38
CA LEU A 77 3.74 -1.23 2.34
C LEU A 77 4.29 0.02 1.66
N VAL A 78 4.25 1.15 2.37
CA VAL A 78 4.81 2.41 1.88
C VAL A 78 6.01 2.80 2.73
N TYR A 79 7.13 2.99 2.06
CA TYR A 79 8.38 3.41 2.66
C TYR A 79 8.79 4.79 2.15
N GLN A 80 9.41 5.58 3.02
CA GLN A 80 10.10 6.81 2.63
C GLN A 80 11.34 6.96 3.49
N HIS A 81 12.49 7.28 2.90
CA HIS A 81 13.77 7.36 3.61
C HIS A 81 14.06 6.11 4.46
N ASN A 82 13.76 4.92 3.92
CA ASN A 82 13.92 3.63 4.58
C ASN A 82 13.04 3.43 5.85
N VAL A 83 12.03 4.27 6.07
CA VAL A 83 11.07 4.16 7.18
C VAL A 83 9.72 3.70 6.65
N LEU A 84 9.14 2.68 7.30
CA LEU A 84 7.78 2.21 7.02
C LEU A 84 6.77 3.25 7.51
N LEU A 85 6.06 3.89 6.60
CA LEU A 85 5.06 4.91 6.92
C LEU A 85 3.67 4.32 7.06
N GLU A 86 3.30 3.36 6.20
CA GLU A 86 1.94 2.84 6.14
C GLU A 86 1.88 1.40 5.63
N THR A 87 0.90 0.66 6.13
CA THR A 87 0.60 -0.73 5.74
C THR A 87 -0.86 -0.86 5.38
N LEU A 88 -1.16 -1.32 4.17
CA LEU A 88 -2.52 -1.49 3.66
C LEU A 88 -2.80 -2.98 3.43
N PRO A 89 -3.83 -3.56 4.07
CA PRO A 89 -4.18 -4.97 3.93
C PRO A 89 -4.97 -5.21 2.62
N GLY A 90 -4.33 -5.01 1.48
CA GLY A 90 -4.93 -5.16 0.15
C GLY A 90 -4.52 -4.08 -0.83
N LEU A 91 -5.09 -4.18 -2.03
CA LEU A 91 -4.88 -3.24 -3.15
C LEU A 91 -6.23 -2.70 -3.66
N ALA A 92 -7.16 -2.41 -2.75
CA ALA A 92 -8.43 -1.81 -3.13
C ALA A 92 -8.21 -0.44 -3.78
N GLU A 93 -8.79 -0.22 -4.95
CA GLU A 93 -8.56 0.94 -5.83
C GLU A 93 -8.57 2.27 -5.08
N LYS A 94 -9.66 2.57 -4.36
CA LYS A 94 -9.83 3.82 -3.60
C LYS A 94 -8.76 4.03 -2.53
N THR A 95 -8.38 2.96 -1.85
CA THR A 95 -7.38 3.02 -0.77
C THR A 95 -5.99 3.26 -1.35
N VAL A 96 -5.67 2.57 -2.44
CA VAL A 96 -4.40 2.75 -3.16
C VAL A 96 -4.29 4.17 -3.72
N GLU A 97 -5.33 4.68 -4.38
CA GLU A 97 -5.35 6.03 -4.95
C GLU A 97 -5.18 7.10 -3.86
N ALA A 98 -5.90 6.98 -2.74
CA ALA A 98 -5.74 7.89 -1.60
C ALA A 98 -4.31 7.83 -1.02
N CYS A 99 -3.71 6.64 -0.98
CA CYS A 99 -2.35 6.44 -0.49
C CYS A 99 -1.32 7.13 -1.40
N PHE A 100 -1.43 6.97 -2.72
CA PHE A 100 -0.58 7.71 -3.66
C PHE A 100 -0.71 9.22 -3.46
N GLY A 101 -1.93 9.74 -3.41
CA GLY A 101 -2.19 11.17 -3.17
C GLY A 101 -1.50 11.69 -1.91
N ARG A 102 -1.60 10.98 -0.78
CA ARG A 102 -0.97 11.36 0.49
C ARG A 102 0.54 11.51 0.42
N TYR A 103 1.23 10.65 -0.35
CA TYR A 103 2.70 10.62 -0.38
C TYR A 103 3.31 11.31 -1.60
N THR A 104 2.51 11.70 -2.61
CA THR A 104 3.00 12.41 -3.80
C THR A 104 2.54 13.86 -3.88
N GLN A 105 1.54 14.29 -3.10
CA GLN A 105 1.10 15.68 -3.15
C GLN A 105 2.13 16.60 -2.46
N PRO A 106 2.56 17.70 -3.12
CA PRO A 106 3.36 18.72 -2.45
C PRO A 106 2.53 19.31 -1.32
N ALA A 107 3.10 19.32 -0.12
CA ALA A 107 2.48 19.69 1.14
C ALA A 107 1.50 20.87 1.02
N SER A 108 0.23 20.56 0.87
CA SER A 108 -0.88 21.48 1.01
C SER A 108 -2.06 20.59 1.37
N VAL A 109 -2.57 20.81 2.58
CA VAL A 109 -3.79 20.25 3.17
C VAL A 109 -3.71 18.83 3.78
N THR A 110 -3.63 18.87 5.12
CA THR A 110 -4.47 18.09 6.04
C THR A 110 -4.02 16.67 6.40
N GLY A 111 -3.46 16.58 7.61
CA GLY A 111 -3.98 15.75 8.69
C GLY A 111 -4.07 14.25 8.42
N HIS A 112 -3.21 13.49 9.10
CA HIS A 112 -3.48 12.10 9.47
C HIS A 112 -4.95 11.92 9.94
N PRO A 113 -5.71 10.97 9.39
CA PRO A 113 -6.56 10.14 10.20
C PRO A 113 -5.78 8.84 10.43
N ALA A 114 -5.19 8.76 11.61
CA ALA A 114 -4.85 7.46 12.16
C ALA A 114 -6.14 6.63 12.24
N SER A 115 -6.01 5.37 11.83
CA SER A 115 -6.93 4.26 12.00
C SER A 115 -8.01 4.44 13.09
N GLY A 116 -9.28 4.25 12.71
CA GLY A 116 -10.34 3.84 13.62
C GLY A 116 -11.41 4.90 13.92
N GLU A 117 -12.50 4.90 13.16
CA GLU A 117 -13.84 5.00 13.75
C GLU A 117 -14.84 4.36 12.77
N GLN A 118 -15.59 3.42 13.33
CA GLN A 118 -16.52 2.54 12.66
C GLN A 118 -17.80 3.29 12.26
N CYS A 119 -18.52 2.68 11.30
CA CYS A 119 -19.94 2.86 11.01
C CYS A 119 -20.73 3.65 12.07
N ARG A 120 -21.08 4.91 11.78
CA ARG A 120 -22.20 5.57 12.45
C ARG A 120 -23.50 5.05 11.84
N THR A 121 -24.07 4.04 12.47
CA THR A 121 -25.51 3.74 12.33
C THR A 121 -26.27 4.88 13.03
N PRO A 122 -27.27 5.52 12.41
CA PRO A 122 -28.25 6.28 13.18
C PRO A 122 -29.21 5.28 13.83
N GLU A 123 -28.96 4.98 15.11
CA GLU A 123 -29.94 4.42 16.04
C GLU A 123 -31.13 5.40 16.11
N SER A 124 -32.19 5.11 15.36
CA SER A 124 -33.45 5.84 15.46
C SER A 124 -34.15 5.43 16.76
N ARG A 125 -33.87 6.21 17.80
CA ARG A 125 -34.56 6.19 19.09
C ARG A 125 -36.07 6.36 18.88
N ARG A 126 -36.84 5.38 19.35
CA ARG A 126 -38.14 5.69 19.96
C ARG A 126 -37.87 6.40 21.29
N PRO A 127 -38.73 7.34 21.69
CA PRO A 127 -39.39 7.14 22.97
C PRO A 127 -40.90 7.41 22.94
N SER A 128 -41.61 6.61 23.74
CA SER A 128 -42.98 6.82 24.22
C SER A 128 -43.21 8.17 24.92
N HIS A 129 -44.51 8.45 25.11
CA HIS A 129 -45.15 9.38 26.05
C HIS A 129 -45.67 10.71 25.45
N ARG A 130 -46.96 10.75 25.10
CA ARG A 130 -48.07 11.16 26.00
C ARG A 130 -49.41 10.99 25.28
#